data_AF-A0A6L5GNX9-F1
#
_entry.id   AF-A0A6L5GNX9-F1
#
_cell.length_a   1.000
_cell.length_b   1.000
_cell.length_c   1.000
_cell.angle_alpha   90.00
_cell.angle_beta   90.00
_cell.angle_gamma   90.00
#
_symmetry.space_group_name_H-M   'P 1'
#
loop_
_entity.id
_entity.type
_entity.pdbx_description
1 polymer ?
#
loop_
_entity_poly.entity_id
_entity_poly.type
_entity_poly.pdbx_seq_one_letter_code
_entity_poly.pdbx_strand_id
1 'polypeptide(L)'
;MQQNKKGQMSTVTIILIVLIVAMSVAAIAGMVAYNSIQAKDQAKTKTASKAVSASKKSKSSNQSKNSRKSSSAASSSSSASSQQTAPELNVRQVGTLLSLYYWPDYFKERLNDSGFYYGDDQLEGQTYHVFSGNGDPTSVLYYQIDGDTITYRYVDVSNADCVADAPIATKTISLKRLVNDYYNTSAKRAEVNGYVAKLKPLSEIRSE
;
A
#
# COMPACT_ATOMS: atom_id res chain seq x y z
N MET A 1 53.19 -28.35 36.83
CA MET A 1 52.04 -28.80 37.64
C MET A 1 50.80 -28.05 37.14
N GLN A 2 49.81 -28.79 36.65
CA GLN A 2 48.48 -28.29 36.31
C GLN A 2 47.81 -27.71 37.57
N GLN A 3 46.94 -26.70 37.43
CA GLN A 3 45.56 -26.80 37.91
C GLN A 3 44.65 -25.77 37.20
N ASN A 4 43.46 -26.28 36.93
CA ASN A 4 42.37 -25.80 36.11
C ASN A 4 41.24 -25.42 37.08
N LYS A 5 40.61 -24.25 36.98
CA LYS A 5 39.37 -23.95 37.74
C LYS A 5 38.39 -23.09 36.96
N LYS A 6 37.49 -23.82 36.29
CA LYS A 6 36.03 -23.65 36.16
C LYS A 6 35.45 -22.23 36.22
N GLY A 7 34.78 -21.88 35.12
CA GLY A 7 33.93 -20.72 34.98
C GLY A 7 32.70 -20.70 35.90
N GLN A 8 32.27 -19.48 36.19
CA GLN A 8 30.92 -19.16 36.63
C GLN A 8 30.15 -18.66 35.41
N MET A 9 29.15 -19.43 34.97
CA MET A 9 28.06 -18.90 34.15
C MET A 9 27.12 -18.16 35.08
N SER A 10 26.97 -16.85 34.85
CA SER A 10 25.94 -16.04 35.47
C SER A 10 24.63 -16.33 34.75
N THR A 11 23.74 -17.08 35.40
CA THR A 11 22.38 -17.35 34.94
C THR A 11 21.59 -16.04 34.99
N VAL A 12 21.49 -15.35 33.86
CA VAL A 12 20.58 -14.20 33.72
C VAL A 12 19.17 -14.74 33.57
N THR A 13 18.41 -14.63 34.66
CA THR A 13 16.97 -14.90 34.72
C THR A 13 16.24 -14.00 33.74
N ILE A 14 15.81 -14.55 32.59
CA ILE A 14 14.91 -13.88 31.65
C ILE A 14 13.53 -13.82 32.31
N ILE A 15 13.16 -12.63 32.78
CA ILE A 15 11.81 -12.34 33.30
C ILE A 15 10.86 -12.32 32.11
N LEU A 16 10.07 -13.39 31.99
CA LEU A 16 9.01 -13.56 31.00
C LEU A 16 7.81 -12.72 31.48
N ILE A 17 7.69 -11.49 30.96
CA ILE A 17 6.55 -10.61 31.26
C ILE A 17 5.32 -11.15 30.54
N VAL A 18 4.39 -11.71 31.32
CA VAL A 18 3.05 -12.11 30.88
C VAL A 18 2.23 -10.84 30.63
N LEU A 19 2.04 -10.48 29.35
CA LEU A 19 1.13 -9.41 28.95
C LEU A 19 -0.32 -9.91 29.07
N ILE A 20 -1.02 -9.39 30.07
CA ILE A 20 -2.46 -9.57 30.25
C ILE A 20 -3.17 -8.75 29.16
N VAL A 21 -3.87 -9.46 28.27
CA VAL A 21 -4.73 -8.88 27.23
C VAL A 21 -6.02 -8.37 27.89
N ALA A 22 -6.17 -7.05 27.95
CA ALA A 22 -7.47 -6.42 28.18
C ALA A 22 -7.96 -5.79 26.86
N MET A 23 -8.70 -6.56 26.07
CA MET A 23 -9.45 -6.03 24.93
C MET A 23 -10.59 -5.14 25.43
N SER A 24 -10.42 -3.83 25.34
CA SER A 24 -11.53 -2.88 25.45
C SER A 24 -12.03 -2.55 24.04
N VAL A 25 -13.14 -3.15 23.64
CA VAL A 25 -13.87 -2.80 22.42
C VAL A 25 -14.66 -1.54 22.69
N ALA A 26 -14.12 -0.38 22.33
CA ALA A 26 -14.90 0.85 22.26
C ALA A 26 -15.60 0.92 20.89
N ALA A 27 -16.88 0.56 20.89
CA ALA A 27 -17.79 0.84 19.78
C ALA A 27 -17.97 2.36 19.65
N ILE A 28 -17.55 2.95 18.52
CA ILE A 28 -17.96 4.32 18.17
C ILE A 28 -19.16 4.20 17.23
N ALA A 29 -20.33 4.35 17.82
CA ALA A 29 -21.59 4.58 17.14
C ALA A 29 -21.76 6.09 16.87
N GLY A 30 -21.93 6.43 15.58
CA GLY A 30 -22.80 7.51 15.10
C GLY A 30 -22.32 8.96 15.18
N MET A 31 -22.22 9.61 14.02
CA MET A 31 -23.10 10.76 13.73
C MET A 31 -23.33 10.95 12.23
N VAL A 32 -24.52 11.44 11.91
CA VAL A 32 -25.26 11.41 10.64
C VAL A 32 -25.26 12.78 9.96
N ALA A 33 -25.21 12.76 8.61
CA ALA A 33 -25.74 13.69 7.59
C ALA A 33 -25.54 15.21 7.70
N TYR A 34 -25.18 15.87 6.58
CA TYR A 34 -26.14 16.52 5.65
C TYR A 34 -25.41 17.13 4.44
N ASN A 35 -25.90 16.85 3.22
CA ASN A 35 -26.28 17.88 2.22
C ASN A 35 -26.65 17.20 0.89
N SER A 36 -27.96 16.99 0.73
CA SER A 36 -28.59 16.81 -0.58
C SER A 36 -28.98 18.19 -1.10
N ILE A 37 -28.38 18.64 -2.21
CA ILE A 37 -28.90 19.76 -3.00
C ILE A 37 -29.76 19.18 -4.11
N GLN A 38 -30.99 19.70 -4.15
CA GLN A 38 -32.05 19.37 -5.08
C GLN A 38 -31.78 19.92 -6.48
N ALA A 39 -32.08 19.12 -7.50
CA ALA A 39 -32.53 19.62 -8.79
C ALA A 39 -33.89 18.96 -9.09
N LYS A 40 -34.94 19.79 -9.05
CA LYS A 40 -36.27 19.49 -9.60
C LYS A 40 -36.17 19.57 -11.12
N ASP A 41 -36.72 18.59 -11.85
CA ASP A 41 -37.88 18.87 -12.70
C ASP A 41 -38.57 17.61 -13.27
N GLN A 42 -39.90 17.64 -13.12
CA GLN A 42 -40.99 17.05 -13.91
C GLN A 42 -41.09 15.53 -14.15
N ALA A 43 -42.19 14.98 -13.62
CA ALA A 43 -42.80 13.71 -13.98
C ALA A 43 -43.74 13.82 -15.19
N LYS A 44 -43.84 12.77 -16.01
CA LYS A 44 -45.13 12.30 -16.55
C LYS A 44 -45.08 10.85 -17.02
N THR A 45 -45.88 10.01 -16.39
CA THR A 45 -46.27 8.67 -16.86
C THR A 45 -47.41 8.79 -17.86
N LYS A 46 -47.43 7.91 -18.88
CA LYS A 46 -48.53 6.95 -19.21
C LYS A 46 -48.68 6.63 -20.72
N THR A 47 -48.75 5.32 -20.96
CA THR A 47 -49.63 4.59 -21.91
C THR A 47 -49.18 4.35 -23.36
N ALA A 48 -49.14 3.05 -23.68
CA ALA A 48 -49.03 2.46 -25.01
C ALA A 48 -50.34 2.58 -25.82
N SER A 49 -50.24 2.72 -27.14
CA SER A 49 -51.25 2.28 -28.12
C SER A 49 -50.64 2.14 -29.52
N LYS A 50 -51.12 1.10 -30.20
CA LYS A 50 -50.76 0.50 -31.49
C LYS A 50 -51.53 1.18 -32.64
N ALA A 51 -50.93 1.34 -33.84
CA ALA A 51 -51.60 1.16 -35.16
C ALA A 51 -50.77 1.63 -36.40
N VAL A 52 -50.39 0.65 -37.22
CA VAL A 52 -50.52 0.49 -38.69
C VAL A 52 -50.39 1.67 -39.71
N SER A 53 -49.40 1.48 -40.60
CA SER A 53 -49.51 1.29 -42.06
C SER A 53 -49.44 2.45 -43.08
N ALA A 54 -48.57 2.19 -44.07
CA ALA A 54 -48.59 2.53 -45.51
C ALA A 54 -48.05 3.91 -45.93
N SER A 55 -47.39 4.11 -47.08
CA SER A 55 -46.70 3.29 -48.10
C SER A 55 -46.16 4.30 -49.16
N LYS A 56 -45.02 4.00 -49.81
CA LYS A 56 -44.50 4.48 -51.13
C LYS A 56 -42.98 4.25 -51.12
N LYS A 57 -42.37 3.22 -51.73
CA LYS A 57 -42.30 2.67 -53.10
C LYS A 57 -41.66 3.60 -54.16
N SER A 58 -40.40 3.32 -54.45
CA SER A 58 -39.73 3.20 -55.77
C SER A 58 -38.29 2.71 -55.47
N LYS A 59 -37.86 1.47 -55.76
CA LYS A 59 -37.52 0.80 -57.04
C LYS A 59 -36.52 1.64 -57.85
N SER A 60 -35.27 1.23 -58.11
CA SER A 60 -34.81 0.00 -58.78
C SER A 60 -33.29 -0.22 -58.58
N SER A 61 -32.81 -1.42 -58.21
CA SER A 61 -32.06 -2.43 -59.03
C SER A 61 -30.71 -1.95 -59.61
N ASN A 62 -29.58 -2.67 -59.58
CA ASN A 62 -29.33 -4.11 -59.72
C ASN A 62 -27.85 -4.40 -59.34
N GLN A 63 -27.53 -5.43 -58.53
CA GLN A 63 -27.05 -6.78 -58.95
C GLN A 63 -25.56 -6.82 -59.34
N SER A 64 -24.65 -7.54 -58.66
CA SER A 64 -24.42 -9.01 -58.72
C SER A 64 -23.48 -9.44 -57.56
N LYS A 65 -23.80 -10.46 -56.74
CA LYS A 65 -23.42 -11.90 -56.85
C LYS A 65 -21.92 -12.12 -57.10
N ASN A 66 -21.16 -12.82 -56.25
CA ASN A 66 -21.20 -14.27 -56.02
C ASN A 66 -20.18 -14.66 -54.91
N SER A 67 -19.95 -15.94 -54.63
CA SER A 67 -20.45 -16.67 -53.45
C SER A 67 -19.35 -17.62 -52.89
N ARG A 68 -19.48 -18.03 -51.61
CA ARG A 68 -18.90 -19.23 -50.93
C ARG A 68 -17.36 -19.19 -50.73
N LYS A 69 -16.73 -19.71 -49.66
CA LYS A 69 -17.00 -20.81 -48.72
C LYS A 69 -16.13 -20.66 -47.44
N SER A 70 -16.57 -21.37 -46.41
CA SER A 70 -16.22 -21.47 -44.97
C SER A 70 -14.86 -22.06 -44.56
N SER A 71 -14.59 -21.84 -43.25
CA SER A 71 -13.59 -22.40 -42.29
C SER A 71 -12.39 -21.46 -42.05
N SER A 72 -11.90 -21.22 -40.85
CA SER A 72 -11.90 -21.99 -39.60
C SER A 72 -11.80 -21.08 -38.38
N ALA A 73 -12.20 -21.63 -37.23
CA ALA A 73 -12.17 -21.01 -35.92
C ALA A 73 -10.76 -20.60 -35.47
N ALA A 74 -10.66 -19.41 -34.89
CA ALA A 74 -9.69 -19.10 -33.83
C ALA A 74 -10.36 -18.06 -32.92
N SER A 75 -11.13 -18.55 -31.96
CA SER A 75 -11.54 -17.77 -30.79
C SER A 75 -10.30 -17.55 -29.92
N SER A 76 -9.50 -16.55 -30.25
CA SER A 76 -8.57 -15.97 -29.30
C SER A 76 -9.42 -15.18 -28.31
N SER A 77 -9.89 -15.86 -27.27
CA SER A 77 -10.30 -15.21 -26.03
C SER A 77 -9.07 -14.46 -25.54
N SER A 78 -8.96 -13.19 -25.90
CA SER A 78 -8.19 -12.23 -25.15
C SER A 78 -8.85 -12.19 -23.79
N SER A 79 -8.41 -13.08 -22.90
CA SER A 79 -8.58 -12.93 -21.48
C SER A 79 -7.96 -11.59 -21.17
N ALA A 80 -8.78 -10.56 -21.15
CA ALA A 80 -8.47 -9.33 -20.47
C ALA A 80 -8.25 -9.79 -19.03
N SER A 81 -7.01 -10.13 -18.70
CA SER A 81 -6.60 -10.11 -17.32
C SER A 81 -6.89 -8.68 -16.93
N SER A 82 -7.92 -8.49 -16.11
CA SER A 82 -8.09 -7.30 -15.32
C SER A 82 -6.83 -7.22 -14.46
N GLN A 83 -5.75 -6.72 -15.07
CA GLN A 83 -4.66 -6.10 -14.36
C GLN A 83 -5.33 -4.93 -13.68
N GLN A 84 -5.78 -5.21 -12.47
CA GLN A 84 -6.18 -4.23 -11.51
C GLN A 84 -4.93 -3.39 -11.33
N THR A 85 -4.83 -2.31 -12.10
CA THR A 85 -3.80 -1.30 -11.93
C THR A 85 -3.85 -0.94 -10.46
N ALA A 86 -2.74 -1.17 -9.76
CA ALA A 86 -2.64 -0.81 -8.35
C ALA A 86 -3.09 0.65 -8.21
N PRO A 87 -3.78 1.01 -7.11
CA PRO A 87 -4.10 2.40 -6.85
C PRO A 87 -2.83 3.24 -7.01
N GLU A 88 -2.91 4.37 -7.70
CA GLU A 88 -1.78 5.29 -7.82
C GLU A 88 -1.49 5.84 -6.41
N LEU A 89 -0.51 5.24 -5.74
CA LEU A 89 -0.09 5.59 -4.40
C LEU A 89 1.00 6.65 -4.49
N ASN A 90 0.89 7.69 -3.67
CA ASN A 90 1.98 8.63 -3.54
C ASN A 90 3.15 7.97 -2.77
N VAL A 91 4.35 8.53 -2.94
CA VAL A 91 5.59 7.99 -2.37
C VAL A 91 5.52 7.82 -0.84
N ARG A 92 4.85 8.73 -0.13
CA ARG A 92 4.66 8.66 1.33
C ARG A 92 3.77 7.50 1.75
N GLN A 93 2.71 7.23 0.99
CA GLN A 93 1.85 6.08 1.21
C GLN A 93 2.65 4.80 0.99
N VAL A 94 3.45 4.71 -0.07
CA VAL A 94 4.31 3.54 -0.30
C VAL A 94 5.29 3.32 0.85
N GLY A 95 5.98 4.36 1.33
CA GLY A 95 6.85 4.27 2.51
C GLY A 95 6.12 3.87 3.79
N THR A 96 4.86 4.29 3.94
CA THR A 96 3.99 3.89 5.05
C THR A 96 3.64 2.41 4.96
N LEU A 97 3.25 1.89 3.79
CA LEU A 97 2.98 0.47 3.62
C LEU A 97 4.24 -0.38 3.88
N LEU A 98 5.39 0.09 3.39
CA LEU A 98 6.68 -0.55 3.62
C LEU A 98 7.04 -0.56 5.12
N SER A 99 6.73 0.50 5.85
CA SER A 99 6.96 0.57 7.29
C SER A 99 6.03 -0.35 8.08
N LEU A 100 4.77 -0.47 7.67
CA LEU A 100 3.85 -1.47 8.24
C LEU A 100 4.30 -2.92 7.97
N TYR A 101 5.06 -3.14 6.91
CA TYR A 101 5.64 -4.44 6.59
C TYR A 101 6.93 -4.74 7.40
N TYR A 102 7.85 -3.78 7.48
CA TYR A 102 9.17 -4.00 8.05
C TYR A 102 9.20 -3.94 9.58
N TRP A 103 8.42 -3.04 10.18
CA TRP A 103 8.53 -2.65 11.60
C TRP A 103 7.20 -2.04 12.10
N PRO A 104 6.09 -2.79 12.05
CA PRO A 104 4.75 -2.26 12.29
C PRO A 104 4.57 -1.61 13.66
N ASP A 105 5.06 -2.27 14.72
CA ASP A 105 4.85 -1.79 16.10
C ASP A 105 5.68 -0.54 16.35
N TYR A 106 6.98 -0.58 16.02
CA TYR A 106 7.86 0.59 16.13
C TYR A 106 7.31 1.79 15.36
N PHE A 107 6.88 1.58 14.11
CA PHE A 107 6.32 2.66 13.29
C PHE A 107 5.06 3.27 13.92
N LYS A 108 4.13 2.43 14.40
CA LYS A 108 2.87 2.88 15.00
C LYS A 108 3.07 3.56 16.36
N GLU A 109 3.94 3.01 17.20
CA GLU A 109 4.28 3.59 18.51
C GLU A 109 4.91 4.97 18.32
N ARG A 110 5.90 5.07 17.43
CA ARG A 110 6.66 6.30 17.26
C ARG A 110 5.86 7.44 16.62
N LEU A 111 4.90 7.11 15.75
CA LEU A 111 3.93 8.08 15.22
C LEU A 111 3.08 8.76 16.29
N ASN A 112 2.86 8.11 17.44
CA ASN A 112 2.02 8.65 18.52
C ASN A 112 2.82 9.28 19.67
N ASP A 113 4.13 9.03 19.73
CA ASP A 113 5.03 9.51 20.78
C ASP A 113 5.82 10.74 20.32
N SER A 114 7.01 10.54 19.73
CA SER A 114 7.90 11.64 19.29
C SER A 114 7.66 12.11 17.85
N GLY A 115 6.87 11.37 17.08
CA GLY A 115 6.70 11.54 15.65
C GLY A 115 7.65 10.69 14.83
N PHE A 116 7.28 10.50 13.57
CA PHE A 116 7.99 9.69 12.59
C PHE A 116 8.24 10.56 11.34
N TYR A 117 9.44 10.51 10.79
CA TYR A 117 9.95 11.51 9.84
C TYR A 117 10.03 10.95 8.42
N TYR A 118 9.73 11.79 7.43
CA TYR A 118 9.83 11.49 6.02
C TYR A 118 10.55 12.58 5.24
N GLY A 119 11.43 12.19 4.32
CA GLY A 119 12.09 13.08 3.37
C GLY A 119 12.96 12.30 2.41
N ASP A 120 13.93 12.98 1.82
CA ASP A 120 14.91 12.39 0.91
C ASP A 120 16.32 12.48 1.53
N ASP A 121 17.16 11.50 1.22
CA ASP A 121 18.56 11.47 1.64
C ASP A 121 19.48 10.83 0.61
N GLN A 122 20.78 11.09 0.73
CA GLN A 122 21.83 10.46 -0.02
C GLN A 122 22.38 9.24 0.74
N LEU A 123 22.37 8.08 0.09
CA LEU A 123 23.10 6.90 0.53
C LEU A 123 23.94 6.40 -0.63
N GLU A 124 25.27 6.31 -0.42
CA GLU A 124 26.24 5.86 -1.44
C GLU A 124 26.15 6.63 -2.77
N GLY A 125 25.91 7.95 -2.69
CA GLY A 125 25.80 8.83 -3.86
C GLY A 125 24.47 8.78 -4.60
N GLN A 126 23.51 8.00 -4.10
CA GLN A 126 22.18 7.86 -4.68
C GLN A 126 21.11 8.45 -3.75
N THR A 127 20.13 9.16 -4.32
CA THR A 127 19.00 9.69 -3.56
C THR A 127 17.97 8.60 -3.29
N TYR A 128 17.55 8.48 -2.04
CA TYR A 128 16.49 7.60 -1.57
C TYR A 128 15.41 8.40 -0.86
N HIS A 129 14.18 7.89 -0.91
CA HIS A 129 13.16 8.28 0.05
C HIS A 129 13.48 7.64 1.40
N VAL A 130 13.25 8.37 2.48
CA VAL A 130 13.65 7.96 3.82
C VAL A 130 12.49 8.08 4.79
N PHE A 131 12.32 7.02 5.57
CA PHE A 131 11.48 6.97 6.76
C PHE A 131 12.39 6.83 7.98
N SER A 132 12.27 7.71 8.97
CA SER A 132 13.10 7.66 10.19
C SER A 132 12.29 7.83 11.47
N GLY A 133 12.60 7.01 12.47
CA GLY A 133 12.04 7.13 13.82
C GLY A 133 12.78 8.11 14.74
N ASN A 134 13.81 8.80 14.22
CA ASN A 134 14.75 9.65 14.95
C ASN A 134 15.43 8.94 16.14
N GLY A 135 16.58 8.32 15.86
CA GLY A 135 17.37 7.55 16.81
C GLY A 135 18.68 7.09 16.20
N ASP A 136 19.12 5.88 16.51
CA ASP A 136 20.31 5.29 15.91
C ASP A 136 20.07 4.83 14.45
N PRO A 137 21.10 4.44 13.69
CA PRO A 137 20.98 4.03 12.28
C PRO A 137 19.98 2.90 11.99
N THR A 138 19.61 2.07 12.98
CA THR A 138 18.58 1.02 12.81
C THR A 138 17.16 1.61 12.70
N SER A 139 17.00 2.87 13.10
CA SER A 139 15.74 3.62 12.99
C SER A 139 15.51 4.24 11.62
N VAL A 140 16.29 3.87 10.59
CA VAL A 140 16.23 4.47 9.26
C VAL A 140 15.94 3.42 8.21
N LEU A 141 14.93 3.72 7.38
CA LEU A 141 14.52 2.90 6.25
C LEU A 141 14.61 3.72 4.96
N TYR A 142 15.55 3.35 4.09
CA TYR A 142 15.72 3.93 2.76
C TYR A 142 14.93 3.12 1.74
N TYR A 143 14.31 3.77 0.76
CA TYR A 143 13.61 3.06 -0.30
C TYR A 143 13.54 3.83 -1.62
N GLN A 144 13.42 3.07 -2.70
CA GLN A 144 13.18 3.51 -4.07
C GLN A 144 12.03 2.69 -4.66
N ILE A 145 11.31 3.30 -5.60
CA ILE A 145 10.14 2.72 -6.25
C ILE A 145 10.44 2.64 -7.75
N ASP A 146 10.45 1.44 -8.30
CA ASP A 146 10.56 1.17 -9.75
C ASP A 146 9.38 0.30 -10.19
N GLY A 147 8.34 0.96 -10.67
CA GLY A 147 7.06 0.32 -11.03
C GLY A 147 6.45 -0.44 -9.86
N ASP A 148 6.35 -1.76 -9.99
CA ASP A 148 5.82 -2.66 -8.94
C ASP A 148 6.90 -3.10 -7.94
N THR A 149 8.18 -2.77 -8.15
CA THR A 149 9.27 -3.20 -7.28
C THR A 149 9.67 -2.06 -6.35
N ILE A 150 9.70 -2.35 -5.05
CA ILE A 150 10.25 -1.45 -4.03
C ILE A 150 11.55 -2.07 -3.55
N THR A 151 12.66 -1.37 -3.79
CA THR A 151 13.96 -1.70 -3.21
C THR A 151 14.12 -0.91 -1.92
N TYR A 152 14.41 -1.58 -0.81
CA TYR A 152 14.58 -0.93 0.47
C TYR A 152 15.85 -1.39 1.19
N ARG A 153 16.41 -0.47 1.98
CA ARG A 153 17.68 -0.66 2.68
C ARG A 153 17.57 -0.25 4.14
N TYR A 154 18.24 -1.00 5.01
CA TYR A 154 18.23 -0.80 6.45
C TYR A 154 19.53 -1.35 7.06
N VAL A 155 19.89 -0.87 8.25
CA VAL A 155 21.03 -1.43 9.01
C VAL A 155 20.63 -2.77 9.62
N ASP A 156 21.32 -3.85 9.24
CA ASP A 156 21.06 -5.20 9.73
C ASP A 156 22.03 -5.57 10.85
N VAL A 157 21.53 -5.50 12.09
CA VAL A 157 22.30 -5.80 13.29
C VAL A 157 22.33 -7.28 13.67
N SER A 158 21.69 -8.16 12.88
CA SER A 158 21.48 -9.57 13.26
C SER A 158 22.78 -10.34 13.51
N ASN A 159 23.90 -9.91 12.89
CA ASN A 159 25.21 -10.55 13.00
C ASN A 159 26.34 -9.56 13.31
N ALA A 160 26.00 -8.39 13.87
CA ALA A 160 26.97 -7.34 14.17
C ALA A 160 27.19 -7.22 15.68
N ASP A 161 28.44 -6.99 16.10
CA ASP A 161 28.79 -6.79 17.50
C ASP A 161 28.25 -5.45 18.04
N CYS A 162 28.11 -4.45 17.16
CA CYS A 162 27.48 -3.17 17.47
C CYS A 162 26.83 -2.55 16.22
N VAL A 163 26.00 -1.52 16.42
CA VAL A 163 25.29 -0.82 15.33
C VAL A 163 26.27 -0.15 14.35
N ALA A 164 27.43 0.33 14.82
CA ALA A 164 28.40 1.02 13.98
C ALA A 164 29.06 0.10 12.93
N ASP A 165 29.19 -1.19 13.25
CA ASP A 165 29.79 -2.20 12.37
C ASP A 165 28.75 -2.98 11.56
N ALA A 166 27.46 -2.70 11.79
CA ALA A 166 26.37 -3.42 11.15
C ALA A 166 26.26 -3.05 9.66
N PRO A 167 26.19 -4.05 8.76
CA PRO A 167 26.07 -3.79 7.33
C PRO A 167 24.68 -3.24 6.99
N ILE A 168 24.60 -2.51 5.87
CA ILE A 168 23.32 -2.15 5.28
C ILE A 168 22.82 -3.31 4.42
N ALA A 169 21.71 -3.92 4.82
CA ALA A 169 21.02 -4.90 4.00
C ALA A 169 20.20 -4.23 2.90
N THR A 170 20.11 -4.88 1.74
CA THR A 170 19.23 -4.48 0.64
C THR A 170 18.23 -5.59 0.36
N LYS A 171 16.96 -5.23 0.27
CA LYS A 171 15.85 -6.16 0.03
C LYS A 171 14.88 -5.57 -0.99
N THR A 172 14.03 -6.42 -1.54
CA THR A 172 12.98 -6.01 -2.49
C THR A 172 11.63 -6.58 -2.08
N ILE A 173 10.56 -5.81 -2.30
CA ILE A 173 9.18 -6.26 -2.13
C ILE A 173 8.31 -5.69 -3.25
N SER A 174 7.22 -6.39 -3.62
CA SER A 174 6.29 -5.84 -4.61
C SER A 174 5.29 -4.87 -3.98
N LEU A 175 5.01 -3.77 -4.68
CA LEU A 175 3.98 -2.80 -4.29
C LEU A 175 2.60 -3.48 -4.25
N LYS A 176 2.30 -4.36 -5.20
CA LYS A 176 1.06 -5.17 -5.18
C LYS A 176 0.89 -5.95 -3.89
N ARG A 177 1.95 -6.56 -3.36
CA ARG A 177 1.88 -7.29 -2.08
C ARG A 177 1.54 -6.33 -0.94
N LEU A 178 2.26 -5.21 -0.85
CA LEU A 178 1.98 -4.20 0.17
C LEU A 178 0.56 -3.65 0.09
N VAL A 179 0.05 -3.40 -1.12
CA VAL A 179 -1.34 -2.95 -1.34
C VAL A 179 -2.34 -4.02 -0.89
N ASN A 180 -2.10 -5.28 -1.22
CA ASN A 180 -2.96 -6.38 -0.80
C ASN A 180 -3.02 -6.50 0.74
N ASP A 181 -1.86 -6.42 1.38
CA ASP A 181 -1.72 -6.66 2.81
C ASP A 181 -2.23 -5.47 3.62
N TYR A 182 -2.01 -4.23 3.16
CA TYR A 182 -2.18 -3.01 3.97
C TYR A 182 -3.06 -1.92 3.35
N TYR A 183 -3.59 -2.07 2.13
CA TYR A 183 -4.34 -0.99 1.45
C TYR A 183 -5.59 -1.46 0.66
N ASN A 184 -5.98 -2.74 0.78
CA ASN A 184 -7.00 -3.34 -0.07
C ASN A 184 -8.45 -2.96 0.28
N THR A 185 -8.75 -2.59 1.53
CA THR A 185 -10.10 -2.17 1.97
C THR A 185 -10.16 -0.68 2.26
N SER A 186 -11.36 -0.09 2.22
CA SER A 186 -11.55 1.33 2.56
C SER A 186 -11.08 1.66 3.98
N ALA A 187 -11.27 0.76 4.95
CA ALA A 187 -10.80 0.93 6.32
C ALA A 187 -9.26 1.02 6.39
N LYS A 188 -8.56 0.09 5.73
CA LYS A 188 -7.09 0.09 5.67
C LYS A 188 -6.54 1.33 4.95
N ARG A 189 -7.21 1.79 3.89
CA ARG A 189 -6.85 3.04 3.22
C ARG A 189 -6.96 4.25 4.15
N ALA A 190 -8.05 4.33 4.91
CA ALA A 190 -8.24 5.40 5.89
C ALA A 190 -7.16 5.35 6.99
N GLU A 191 -6.83 4.15 7.48
CA GLU A 191 -5.77 3.94 8.47
C GLU A 191 -4.41 4.42 7.94
N VAL A 192 -3.99 3.97 6.75
CA VAL A 192 -2.73 4.37 6.12
C VAL A 192 -2.68 5.88 5.86
N ASN A 193 -3.77 6.47 5.37
CA ASN A 193 -3.83 7.91 5.15
C ASN A 193 -3.74 8.70 6.47
N GLY A 194 -4.29 8.15 7.56
CA GLY A 194 -4.12 8.68 8.90
C GLY A 194 -2.67 8.65 9.38
N TYR A 195 -1.92 7.59 9.08
CA TYR A 195 -0.48 7.52 9.37
C TYR A 195 0.32 8.54 8.54
N VAL A 196 0.05 8.64 7.23
CA VAL A 196 0.73 9.59 6.34
C VAL A 196 0.55 11.03 6.81
N ALA A 197 -0.64 11.39 7.30
CA ALA A 197 -0.94 12.74 7.79
C ALA A 197 -0.17 13.13 9.06
N LYS A 198 0.35 12.15 9.81
CA LYS A 198 1.14 12.34 11.04
C LYS A 198 2.65 12.42 10.79
N LEU A 199 3.11 12.15 9.56
CA LEU A 199 4.52 12.19 9.22
C LEU A 199 5.07 13.62 9.29
N LYS A 200 6.18 13.78 9.98
CA LYS A 200 6.94 15.03 10.06
C LYS A 200 7.98 15.10 8.92
N PRO A 201 8.36 16.28 8.44
CA PRO A 201 9.44 16.43 7.48
C PRO A 201 10.81 16.05 8.10
N LEU A 202 11.62 15.30 7.35
CA LEU A 202 12.96 14.86 7.78
C LEU A 202 13.90 16.02 8.12
N SER A 203 13.67 17.20 7.55
CA SER A 203 14.44 18.41 7.85
C SER A 203 14.37 18.82 9.34
N GLU A 204 13.32 18.45 10.06
CA GLU A 204 13.19 18.75 11.50
C GLU A 204 14.28 18.09 12.36
N ILE A 205 14.84 16.96 11.92
CA ILE A 205 15.88 16.23 12.67
C ILE A 205 17.27 16.31 12.02
N ARG A 206 17.41 17.15 10.98
CA ARG A 206 18.66 17.36 10.23
C ARG A 206 19.21 18.78 10.33
N SER A 207 18.53 19.63 11.07
CA SER A 207 18.93 21.03 11.26
C SER A 207 19.88 21.21 12.45
N GLU A 208 20.49 20.12 12.94
CA GLU A 208 21.45 20.11 14.06
C GLU A 208 22.90 19.94 13.59
#